data_AF-A0A8S2ZD15-F1
#
_entry.id   AF-A0A8S2ZD15-F1
#
_cell.length_a   1.000
_cell.length_b   1.000
_cell.length_c   1.000
_cell.angle_alpha   90.00
_cell.angle_beta   90.00
_cell.angle_gamma   90.00
#
_symmetry.space_group_name_H-M   'P 1'
#
loop_
_entity.id
_entity.type
_entity.pdbx_description
1 polymer ?
#
loop_
_entity_poly.entity_id
_entity_poly.type
_entity_poly.pdbx_seq_one_letter_code
_entity_poly.pdbx_strand_id
1 'polypeptide(L)' 'NTDETYCIDNEALYDICFRTLKLTTPTYGDLNHLVCATMSGVTTCLRFPGQLNADLRKLAVN' A
#
# COMPACT_ATOMS: atom_id res chain seq x y z
N ASN A 1 17.39 -6.78 12.54
CA ASN A 1 17.52 -7.13 11.12
C ASN A 1 16.12 -7.42 10.62
N THR A 2 15.71 -6.88 9.47
CA THR A 2 14.38 -7.11 8.89
C THR A 2 14.52 -8.00 7.66
N ASP A 3 13.60 -8.95 7.47
CA ASP A 3 13.60 -9.84 6.31
C ASP A 3 13.00 -9.15 5.06
N GLU A 4 12.10 -8.19 5.28
CA GLU A 4 11.47 -7.37 4.23
C GLU A 4 11.04 -6.02 4.82
N THR A 5 11.08 -4.95 4.03
CA THR A 5 10.66 -3.60 4.47
C THR A 5 10.04 -2.86 3.31
N TYR A 6 8.82 -2.36 3.51
CA TYR A 6 8.11 -1.56 2.51
C TYR A 6 8.33 -0.08 2.80
N CYS A 7 8.93 0.63 1.85
CA CYS A 7 9.08 2.08 1.93
C CYS A 7 7.82 2.77 1.43
N ILE A 8 7.24 3.65 2.25
CA ILE A 8 6.08 4.46 1.90
C ILE A 8 6.50 5.92 1.95
N ASP A 9 6.47 6.58 0.80
CA ASP A 9 6.85 7.98 0.66
C ASP A 9 5.62 8.89 0.73
N ASN A 10 5.60 9.79 1.72
CA ASN A 10 4.53 10.74 1.94
C ASN A 10 4.39 11.75 0.80
N GLU A 11 5.47 12.11 0.11
CA GLU A 11 5.41 13.07 -1.00
C GLU A 11 4.71 12.43 -2.20
N ALA A 12 5.07 11.18 -2.53
CA ALA A 12 4.38 10.40 -3.56
C ALA A 12 2.90 10.16 -3.22
N LEU A 13 2.57 9.88 -1.95
CA LEU A 13 1.17 9.75 -1.52
C LEU A 13 0.41 11.07 -1.64
N TYR A 14 1.04 12.20 -1.29
CA TYR A 14 0.45 13.52 -1.48
C TYR A 14 0.14 13.78 -2.96
N ASP A 15 1.06 13.44 -3.85
CA ASP A 15 0.88 13.61 -5.30
C ASP A 15 -0.26 12.74 -5.83
N ILE A 16 -0.41 11.50 -5.34
CA ILE A 16 -1.56 10.64 -5.66
C ILE A 16 -2.87 11.27 -5.19
N CYS A 17 -2.95 11.73 -3.94
CA CYS A 17 -4.14 12.38 -3.40
C CYS A 17 -4.52 13.64 -4.19
N PHE A 18 -3.53 14.46 -4.55
CA PHE A 18 -3.75 15.72 -5.24
C PHE A 18 -4.04 15.52 -6.74
N ARG A 19 -3.19 14.79 -7.46
CA ARG A 19 -3.30 14.64 -8.92
C ARG A 19 -4.31 13.59 -9.34
N THR A 20 -4.39 12.47 -8.64
CA THR A 20 -5.25 11.35 -9.05
C THR A 20 -6.62 11.45 -8.38
N LEU A 21 -6.66 11.61 -7.06
CA LEU A 21 -7.92 11.68 -6.31
C LEU A 21 -8.54 13.09 -6.30
N LYS A 22 -7.85 14.08 -6.86
CA LYS A 22 -8.32 15.48 -7.00
C LYS A 22 -8.68 16.14 -5.66
N LEU A 23 -8.04 15.70 -4.58
CA LEU A 23 -8.18 16.33 -3.27
C LEU A 23 -7.36 17.62 -3.26
N THR A 24 -8.02 18.77 -3.12
CA THR A 24 -7.38 20.09 -3.19
C THR A 24 -6.46 20.37 -2.00
N THR A 25 -6.77 19.80 -0.83
CA THR A 25 -5.95 19.88 0.38
C THR A 25 -5.87 18.49 1.03
N PRO A 26 -4.99 17.60 0.55
CA PRO A 26 -4.82 16.29 1.15
C PRO A 26 -4.41 16.43 2.63
N THR A 27 -4.95 15.56 3.47
CA THR A 27 -4.63 15.47 4.90
C THR A 27 -3.92 14.16 5.21
N TYR A 28 -3.29 14.05 6.37
CA TYR A 28 -2.74 12.76 6.82
C TYR A 28 -3.80 11.66 6.93
N GLY A 29 -5.08 12.01 7.12
CA GLY A 29 -6.17 11.04 7.06
C GLY A 29 -6.30 10.38 5.69
N ASP A 30 -6.19 11.18 4.63
CA ASP A 30 -6.27 10.71 3.24
C ASP A 30 -5.06 9.84 2.86
N LEU A 31 -3.86 10.28 3.26
CA LEU A 31 -2.63 9.51 3.08
C LEU A 31 -2.72 8.17 3.82
N ASN A 32 -3.14 8.19 5.08
CA ASN A 32 -3.29 6.98 5.88
C ASN A 32 -4.33 6.02 5.28
N HIS A 33 -5.37 6.54 4.62
CA HIS A 33 -6.34 5.69 3.92
C HIS A 33 -5.68 4.91 2.77
N LEU A 34 -4.81 5.57 1.98
CA LEU A 34 -4.03 4.90 0.94
C LEU A 34 -3.07 3.86 1.51
N VAL A 35 -2.37 4.20 2.61
CA VAL A 35 -1.48 3.26 3.31
C VAL A 35 -2.25 2.02 3.79
N CYS A 36 -3.39 2.21 4.44
CA CYS A 36 -4.25 1.12 4.90
C CYS A 36 -4.71 0.23 3.74
N ALA A 37 -5.09 0.80 2.60
CA ALA A 37 -5.49 0.04 1.43
C ALA A 37 -4.34 -0.82 0.88
N THR A 38 -3.14 -0.26 0.76
CA THR A 38 -1.93 -0.98 0.31
C THR A 38 -1.58 -2.11 1.27
N MET A 39 -1.55 -1.85 2.58
CA MET A 39 -1.23 -2.87 3.59
C MET A 39 -2.28 -3.99 3.67
N SER A 40 -3.56 -3.65 3.48
CA SER A 40 -4.62 -4.65 3.28
C SER A 40 -4.32 -5.51 2.05
N GLY A 41 -3.97 -4.88 0.92
CA GLY A 41 -3.54 -5.56 -0.31
C GLY A 41 -2.43 -6.59 -0.06
N VAL A 42 -1.34 -6.17 0.58
CA VAL A 42 -0.18 -7.04 0.90
C VAL A 42 -0.58 -8.29 1.69
N THR A 43 -1.51 -8.17 2.63
CA THR A 43 -1.96 -9.30 3.46
C THR A 43 -3.11 -10.12 2.85
N THR A 44 -3.60 -9.76 1.66
CA THR A 44 -4.78 -10.39 1.04
C THR A 44 -4.58 -11.90 0.84
N CYS A 45 -3.40 -12.32 0.39
CA CYS A 45 -3.08 -13.73 0.16
C CYS A 45 -3.08 -14.57 1.45
N LEU A 46 -2.78 -13.95 2.60
CA LEU A 46 -2.83 -14.60 3.91
C LEU A 46 -4.27 -14.72 4.43
N ARG A 47 -5.11 -13.72 4.14
CA ARG A 47 -6.49 -13.64 4.63
C ARG A 47 -7.47 -14.43 3.76
N PHE A 48 -7.20 -14.54 2.46
CA PHE A 48 -8.06 -15.22 1.49
C PHE A 48 -7.25 -16.23 0.65
N PRO A 49 -6.98 -17.41 1.21
CA PRO A 49 -6.18 -18.44 0.53
C PRO A 49 -6.84 -18.87 -0.79
N GLY A 50 -6.05 -18.96 -1.86
CA GLY A 50 -6.48 -19.42 -3.18
C GLY A 50 -7.15 -18.38 -4.08
N GLN A 51 -7.39 -17.16 -3.60
CA GLN A 51 -7.96 -16.07 -4.41
C GLN A 51 -6.90 -15.20 -5.11
N LEU A 52 -5.66 -15.23 -4.63
CA LEU A 52 -4.57 -14.41 -5.16
C LEU A 52 -3.28 -15.25 -5.27
N ASN A 53 -2.72 -15.36 -6.48
CA ASN A 53 -1.46 -16.07 -6.77
C ASN A 53 -0.19 -15.29 -6.34
N ALA A 54 -0.34 -14.28 -5.48
CA ALA A 54 0.72 -13.45 -4.94
C ALA A 54 0.94 -13.80 -3.46
N ASP A 55 1.63 -14.90 -3.18
CA ASP A 55 2.21 -15.17 -1.86
C ASP A 55 3.17 -14.00 -1.52
N LEU A 56 3.27 -13.59 -0.26
CA LEU A 56 4.25 -12.61 0.22
C LEU A 56 5.67 -12.97 -0.24
N ARG A 57 5.99 -14.28 -0.32
CA ARG A 57 7.25 -14.75 -0.88
C ARG A 57 7.47 -14.35 -2.34
N LYS A 58 6.43 -14.20 -3.17
CA LYS A 58 6.53 -13.71 -4.55
C LYS A 58 6.63 -12.18 -4.66
N LEU A 59 6.16 -11.44 -3.66
CA LEU A 59 6.32 -9.97 -3.59
C LEU A 59 7.72 -9.58 -3.08
N ALA A 60 8.31 -10.42 -2.22
CA ALA A 60 9.65 -10.22 -1.68
C ALA A 60 10.79 -10.60 -2.66
N VAL A 61 10.52 -11.48 -3.63
CA VAL A 61 11.56 -12.08 -4.50
C VAL A 61 11.42 -11.75 -5.99
N ASN A 62 10.32 -11.13 -6.44
CA ASN A 62 10.17 -10.61 -7.81
C ASN A 62 10.43 -9.10 -7.82
#